data_AF-A0A9P9EWL2-F1
#
_entry.id   AF-A0A9P9EWL2-F1
#
_cell.length_a   1.000
_cell.length_b   1.000
_cell.length_c   1.000
_cell.angle_alpha   90.00
_cell.angle_beta   90.00
_cell.angle_gamma   90.00
#
_symmetry.space_group_name_H-M   'P 1'
#
loop_
_entity.id
_entity.type
_entity.pdbx_description
1 polymer ?
#
loop_
_entity_poly.entity_id
_entity_poly.type
_entity_poly.pdbx_seq_one_letter_code
_entity_poly.pdbx_strand_id
1 'polypeptide(L)'
;MFRFLLAQLHLESLIGKTSVRAVRSAFARLLSGSDVYDHAYERAMERIEKQVPDHRGLAKQVLLWIACVKRPLTIVELRYAFAVEVGMTEFDEDALLEIEDMVLVCVGLVTIDEQSDIITLVYYTTQQYFDKS
;
A
#
# COMPACT_ATOMS: atom_id res chain seq x y z
N MET A 1 -6.38 -10.54 11.27
CA MET A 1 -5.32 -10.36 12.30
C MET A 1 -3.94 -10.42 11.62
N PHE A 2 -3.39 -9.31 11.11
CA PHE A 2 -2.07 -9.30 10.44
C PHE A 2 -1.02 -8.51 11.24
N ARG A 3 -0.61 -9.06 12.39
CA ARG A 3 0.51 -8.53 13.20
C ARG A 3 1.90 -8.92 12.66
N PHE A 4 2.02 -9.30 11.38
CA PHE A 4 3.25 -9.87 10.82
C PHE A 4 3.87 -9.04 9.67
N LEU A 5 3.20 -8.02 9.13
CA LEU A 5 3.78 -7.22 8.04
C LEU A 5 5.08 -6.51 8.48
N LEU A 6 5.11 -5.98 9.71
CA LEU A 6 6.34 -5.39 10.25
C LEU A 6 7.49 -6.40 10.30
N ALA A 7 7.20 -7.65 10.72
CA ALA A 7 8.19 -8.71 10.72
C ALA A 7 8.65 -9.07 9.29
N GLN A 8 7.72 -9.08 8.32
CA GLN A 8 8.03 -9.31 6.91
C GLN A 8 8.91 -8.18 6.33
N LEU A 9 8.55 -6.91 6.55
CA LEU A 9 9.32 -5.75 6.09
C LEU A 9 10.71 -5.69 6.74
N HIS A 10 10.81 -6.06 8.03
CA HIS A 10 12.09 -6.21 8.71
C HIS A 10 12.95 -7.28 8.05
N LEU A 11 12.40 -8.46 7.76
CA LEU A 11 13.12 -9.54 7.08
C LEU A 11 13.54 -9.14 5.66
N GLU A 12 12.65 -8.50 4.90
CA GLU A 12 12.95 -8.02 3.56
C GLU A 12 14.06 -6.96 3.54
N SER A 13 14.14 -6.11 4.57
CA SER A 13 15.23 -5.15 4.73
C SER A 13 16.61 -5.79 4.93
N LEU A 14 16.65 -7.08 5.29
CA LEU A 14 17.89 -7.84 5.51
C LEU A 14 18.31 -8.62 4.26
N ILE A 15 17.42 -8.80 3.28
CA ILE A 15 17.73 -9.46 2.01
C ILE A 15 18.85 -8.68 1.29
N GLY A 16 19.86 -9.41 0.81
CA GLY A 16 20.99 -8.85 0.07
C GLY A 16 22.13 -8.26 0.93
N LYS A 17 22.07 -8.35 2.27
CA LYS A 17 23.20 -7.95 3.13
C LYS A 17 24.25 -9.05 3.18
N THR A 18 25.47 -8.72 2.73
CA THR A 18 26.56 -9.69 2.56
C THR A 18 27.51 -9.78 3.76
N SER A 19 27.29 -8.99 4.81
CA SER A 19 28.12 -9.04 6.03
C SER A 19 27.31 -8.89 7.31
N VAL A 20 27.81 -9.51 8.38
CA VAL A 20 27.23 -9.43 9.73
C VAL A 20 27.15 -7.98 10.22
N ARG A 21 28.12 -7.14 9.87
CA ARG A 21 28.09 -5.70 10.18
C ARG A 21 26.94 -5.00 9.46
N ALA A 22 26.72 -5.29 8.18
CA ALA A 22 25.63 -4.70 7.40
C ALA A 22 24.24 -5.14 7.91
N VAL A 23 24.12 -6.40 8.34
CA VAL A 23 22.91 -6.92 8.99
C VAL A 23 22.66 -6.20 10.32
N ARG A 24 23.67 -6.09 11.20
CA ARG A 24 23.54 -5.39 12.50
C ARG A 24 23.21 -3.91 12.36
N SER A 25 23.81 -3.22 11.38
CA SER A 25 23.52 -1.81 11.11
C SER A 25 22.11 -1.61 10.56
N ALA A 26 21.65 -2.47 9.65
CA ALA A 26 20.26 -2.45 9.18
C ALA A 26 19.28 -2.71 10.32
N PHE A 27 19.58 -3.67 11.20
CA PHE A 27 18.77 -3.98 12.37
C PHE A 27 18.73 -2.85 13.41
N ALA A 28 19.85 -2.18 13.67
CA ALA A 28 19.90 -1.03 14.59
C ALA A 28 19.06 0.15 14.08
N ARG A 29 19.07 0.39 12.76
CA ARG A 29 18.18 1.38 12.14
C ARG A 29 16.71 1.01 12.31
N LEU A 30 16.36 -0.28 12.19
CA LEU A 30 15.00 -0.80 12.35
C LEU A 30 14.42 -0.65 13.78
N LEU A 31 15.27 -0.47 14.80
CA LEU A 31 14.86 -0.32 16.19
C LEU A 31 14.77 1.14 16.65
N SER A 32 15.24 2.09 15.84
CA SER A 32 15.25 3.52 16.18
C SER A 32 13.96 4.16 15.67
N GLY A 33 12.99 4.41 16.55
CA GLY A 33 11.62 4.80 16.23
C GLY A 33 11.46 6.04 15.34
N SER A 34 10.23 6.22 14.84
CA SER A 34 9.72 7.15 13.80
C SER A 34 10.27 6.97 12.39
N ASP A 35 11.59 7.01 12.17
CA ASP A 35 12.18 6.96 10.81
C ASP A 35 12.07 5.59 10.12
N VAL A 36 11.79 4.53 10.88
CA VAL A 36 11.65 3.16 10.36
C VAL A 36 10.41 3.02 9.49
N TYR A 37 9.35 3.74 9.82
CA TYR A 37 8.10 3.71 9.08
C TYR A 37 8.25 4.48 7.77
N ASP A 38 8.79 5.70 7.84
CA ASP A 38 9.04 6.53 6.66
C ASP A 38 9.94 5.82 5.65
N HIS A 39 11.00 5.15 6.10
CA HIS A 39 11.85 4.33 5.23
C HIS A 39 11.16 3.07 4.68
N ALA A 40 10.22 2.48 5.41
CA ALA A 40 9.45 1.34 4.91
C ALA A 40 8.46 1.80 3.82
N TYR A 41 7.82 2.95 4.00
CA TYR A 41 6.95 3.57 3.00
C TYR A 41 7.72 4.01 1.77
N GLU A 42 8.85 4.71 1.92
CA GLU A 42 9.74 5.09 0.82
C GLU A 42 10.13 3.88 -0.01
N ARG A 43 10.53 2.77 0.63
CA ARG A 43 10.87 1.54 -0.08
C ARG A 43 9.70 0.89 -0.78
N ALA A 44 8.51 0.92 -0.18
CA ALA A 44 7.31 0.39 -0.82
C ALA A 44 6.92 1.25 -2.04
N MET A 45 6.96 2.57 -1.91
CA MET A 45 6.75 3.51 -3.02
C MET A 45 7.79 3.34 -4.12
N GLU A 46 9.08 3.20 -3.79
CA GLU A 46 10.13 2.90 -4.77
C GLU A 46 9.87 1.59 -5.53
N ARG A 47 9.31 0.57 -4.87
CA ARG A 47 8.93 -0.69 -5.51
C ARG A 47 7.74 -0.50 -6.44
N ILE A 48 6.74 0.28 -6.03
CA ILE A 48 5.59 0.65 -6.87
C ILE A 48 6.07 1.39 -8.12
N GLU A 49 6.98 2.35 -7.98
CA GLU A 49 7.52 3.12 -9.12
C GLU A 49 8.24 2.25 -10.16
N LYS A 50 8.79 1.09 -9.73
CA LYS A 50 9.51 0.12 -10.57
C LYS A 50 8.59 -0.93 -11.21
N GLN A 51 7.29 -0.94 -10.90
CA GLN A 51 6.34 -1.84 -11.55
C GLN A 51 6.12 -1.43 -13.01
N VAL A 52 5.50 -2.32 -13.79
CA VAL A 52 5.03 -2.00 -15.14
C VAL A 52 4.04 -0.82 -15.10
N PRO A 53 3.94 -0.01 -16.18
CA PRO A 53 3.20 1.24 -16.15
C PRO A 53 1.77 1.13 -15.63
N ASP A 54 1.04 0.09 -16.04
CA ASP A 54 -0.36 -0.11 -15.69
C ASP A 54 -0.51 -0.43 -14.20
N HIS A 55 0.31 -1.34 -13.66
CA HIS A 55 0.28 -1.69 -12.24
C HIS A 55 0.68 -0.51 -11.35
N ARG A 56 1.68 0.26 -11.79
CA ARG A 56 2.09 1.49 -11.09
C ARG A 56 0.97 2.52 -11.08
N GLY A 57 0.28 2.70 -12.20
CA GLY A 57 -0.87 3.60 -12.32
C GLY A 57 -1.99 3.19 -11.37
N LEU A 58 -2.35 1.91 -11.39
CA LEU A 58 -3.36 1.32 -10.52
C LEU A 58 -3.01 1.51 -9.03
N ALA A 59 -1.79 1.14 -8.62
CA ALA A 59 -1.33 1.28 -7.24
C ALA A 59 -1.45 2.74 -6.74
N LYS A 60 -1.04 3.71 -7.56
CA LYS A 60 -1.16 5.13 -7.21
C LYS A 60 -2.60 5.59 -7.06
N GLN A 61 -3.49 5.18 -7.96
CA GLN A 61 -4.90 5.53 -7.85
C GLN A 61 -5.54 4.91 -6.60
N VAL A 62 -5.23 3.64 -6.29
CA VAL A 62 -5.76 2.96 -5.09
C VAL A 62 -5.31 3.70 -3.84
N LEU A 63 -4.01 4.02 -3.74
CA LEU A 63 -3.46 4.78 -2.62
C LEU A 63 -4.10 6.17 -2.49
N LEU A 64 -4.30 6.87 -3.60
CA LEU A 64 -4.94 8.20 -3.62
C LEU A 64 -6.38 8.14 -3.09
N TRP A 65 -7.18 7.18 -3.57
CA TRP A 65 -8.56 7.01 -3.10
C TRP A 65 -8.64 6.71 -1.61
N ILE A 66 -7.77 5.83 -1.10
CA ILE A 66 -7.78 5.48 0.32
C ILE A 66 -7.28 6.64 1.18
N ALA A 67 -6.25 7.37 0.73
CA ALA A 67 -5.67 8.47 1.50
C ALA A 67 -6.56 9.72 1.54
N CYS A 68 -7.26 10.03 0.43
CA CYS A 68 -8.00 11.30 0.30
C CYS A 68 -9.48 11.24 0.70
N VAL A 69 -10.05 10.06 0.92
CA VAL A 69 -11.48 9.95 1.25
C VAL A 69 -11.72 10.16 2.74
N LYS A 70 -12.77 10.93 3.06
CA LYS A 70 -13.10 11.36 4.44
C LYS A 70 -13.60 10.25 5.36
N ARG A 71 -13.97 9.11 4.80
CA ARG A 71 -14.45 7.93 5.51
C ARG A 71 -13.83 6.67 4.91
N PRO A 72 -13.75 5.56 5.66
CA PRO A 72 -13.35 4.29 5.08
C PRO A 72 -14.25 3.91 3.90
N LEU A 73 -13.64 3.37 2.85
CA LEU A 73 -14.33 2.84 1.68
C LEU A 73 -14.48 1.34 1.81
N THR A 74 -15.63 0.82 1.38
CA THR A 74 -15.75 -0.61 1.12
C THR A 74 -15.06 -0.97 -0.19
N ILE A 75 -14.67 -2.23 -0.34
CA ILE A 75 -14.11 -2.75 -1.59
C ILE A 75 -15.03 -2.47 -2.77
N VAL A 76 -16.34 -2.70 -2.56
CA VAL A 76 -17.36 -2.46 -3.57
C VAL A 76 -17.34 -0.99 -3.99
N GLU A 77 -17.43 -0.07 -3.03
CA GLU A 77 -17.38 1.37 -3.32
C GLU A 77 -16.14 1.78 -4.09
N LEU A 78 -14.97 1.22 -3.73
CA LEU A 78 -13.73 1.52 -4.44
C LEU A 78 -13.77 0.97 -5.88
N ARG A 79 -14.21 -0.28 -6.11
CA ARG A 79 -14.33 -0.85 -7.46
C ARG A 79 -15.25 -0.02 -8.34
N TYR A 80 -16.40 0.40 -7.81
CA TYR A 80 -17.32 1.28 -8.53
C TYR A 80 -16.71 2.66 -8.80
N ALA A 81 -15.91 3.22 -7.89
CA ALA A 81 -15.21 4.49 -8.12
C ALA A 81 -14.17 4.41 -9.24
N PHE A 82 -13.58 3.24 -9.48
CA PHE A 82 -12.65 3.01 -10.59
C PHE A 82 -13.36 2.80 -11.94
N ALA A 83 -14.54 2.17 -11.94
CA ALA A 83 -15.32 1.90 -13.14
C ALA A 83 -16.10 3.13 -13.66
N VAL A 84 -15.91 4.31 -13.06
CA VAL A 84 -16.59 5.55 -13.46
C VAL A 84 -15.56 6.59 -13.92
N GLU A 85 -15.60 6.93 -15.21
CA GLU A 85 -14.84 8.04 -15.78
C GLU A 85 -15.72 9.27 -16.03
N VAL A 86 -15.12 10.46 -15.93
CA VAL A 86 -15.80 11.73 -16.21
C VAL A 86 -16.21 11.77 -17.68
N GLY A 87 -17.51 11.69 -17.95
CA GLY A 87 -18.08 11.70 -19.30
C GLY A 87 -18.71 10.38 -19.74
N MET A 88 -18.63 9.31 -18.92
CA MET A 88 -19.38 8.08 -19.19
C MET A 88 -20.87 8.25 -18.89
N THR A 89 -21.70 7.71 -19.78
CA THR A 89 -23.18 7.68 -19.64
C THR A 89 -23.71 6.33 -19.17
N GLU A 90 -22.88 5.29 -19.23
CA GLU A 90 -23.22 3.91 -18.86
C GLU A 90 -22.09 3.31 -18.02
N PHE A 91 -22.46 2.39 -17.13
CA PHE A 91 -21.52 1.70 -16.26
C PHE A 91 -20.89 0.53 -17.00
N ASP A 92 -19.56 0.51 -17.09
CA ASP A 92 -18.82 -0.57 -17.73
C ASP A 92 -18.42 -1.63 -16.68
N GLU A 93 -19.13 -2.76 -16.67
CA GLU A 93 -18.82 -3.90 -15.80
C GLU A 93 -17.46 -4.53 -16.14
N ASP A 94 -16.98 -4.42 -17.38
CA ASP A 94 -15.68 -4.97 -17.80
C ASP A 94 -14.51 -4.10 -17.28
N ALA A 95 -14.78 -2.89 -16.81
CA ALA A 95 -13.80 -2.02 -16.14
C ALA A 95 -13.63 -2.35 -14.64
N LEU A 96 -14.39 -3.33 -14.10
CA LEU A 96 -14.30 -3.73 -12.71
C LEU A 96 -13.02 -4.52 -12.43
N LEU A 97 -12.08 -3.87 -11.75
CA LEU A 97 -10.83 -4.47 -11.31
C LEU A 97 -11.05 -5.61 -10.31
N GLU A 98 -10.19 -6.63 -10.37
CA GLU A 98 -10.11 -7.67 -9.35
C GLU A 98 -9.49 -7.12 -8.07
N ILE A 99 -10.01 -7.57 -6.94
CA ILE A 99 -9.66 -7.05 -5.61
C ILE A 99 -8.23 -7.47 -5.26
N GLU A 100 -7.87 -8.72 -5.58
CA GLU A 100 -6.52 -9.23 -5.35
C GLU A 100 -5.48 -8.39 -6.09
N ASP A 101 -5.76 -7.97 -7.32
CA ASP A 101 -4.85 -7.14 -8.11
C ASP A 101 -4.61 -5.79 -7.45
N MET A 102 -5.66 -5.13 -6.96
CA MET A 102 -5.56 -3.84 -6.27
C MET A 102 -4.69 -3.92 -5.02
N VAL A 103 -4.79 -5.00 -4.24
CA VAL A 103 -3.96 -5.21 -3.04
C VAL A 103 -2.53 -5.59 -3.43
N LEU A 104 -2.37 -6.46 -4.42
CA LEU A 104 -1.07 -6.97 -4.87
C LEU A 104 -0.17 -5.86 -5.39
N VAL A 105 -0.70 -4.98 -6.24
CA VAL A 105 0.09 -3.87 -6.82
C VAL A 105 0.51 -2.84 -5.77
N CYS A 106 -0.19 -2.76 -4.63
CA CYS A 106 0.14 -1.83 -3.55
C CYS A 106 1.28 -2.33 -2.63
N VAL A 107 1.92 -3.47 -2.91
CA VAL A 107 3.13 -3.97 -2.22
C VAL A 107 2.98 -3.97 -0.69
N GLY A 108 1.84 -4.40 -0.18
CA GLY A 108 1.56 -4.48 1.26
C GLY A 108 1.35 -3.13 1.94
N LEU A 109 1.15 -2.03 1.20
CA LEU A 109 0.69 -0.76 1.77
C LEU A 109 -0.81 -0.72 2.06
N VAL A 110 -1.57 -1.62 1.45
CA VAL A 110 -3.02 -1.73 1.58
C VAL A 110 -3.38 -3.11 2.12
N THR A 111 -4.42 -3.17 2.94
CA THR A 111 -5.03 -4.40 3.45
C THR A 111 -6.55 -4.29 3.41
N ILE A 112 -7.20 -5.44 3.42
CA ILE A 112 -8.64 -5.56 3.54
C ILE A 112 -8.96 -6.11 4.93
N ASP A 113 -9.97 -5.51 5.58
CA ASP A 113 -10.60 -6.11 6.74
C ASP A 113 -11.72 -7.05 6.29
N GLU A 114 -11.46 -8.35 6.36
CA GLU A 114 -12.39 -9.43 5.95
C GLU A 114 -13.73 -9.42 6.72
N GLN A 115 -13.80 -8.76 7.88
CA GLN A 115 -15.06 -8.68 8.63
C GLN A 115 -15.97 -7.55 8.17
N SER A 116 -15.39 -6.49 7.59
CA SER A 116 -16.11 -5.27 7.25
C SER A 116 -16.04 -4.91 5.76
N ASP A 117 -15.29 -5.68 4.96
CA ASP A 117 -14.98 -5.41 3.55
C ASP A 117 -14.43 -3.99 3.32
N ILE A 118 -13.72 -3.45 4.33
CA ILE A 118 -13.10 -2.14 4.26
C ILE A 118 -11.68 -2.29 3.75
N ILE A 119 -11.34 -1.51 2.72
CA ILE A 119 -9.99 -1.37 2.23
C ILE A 119 -9.30 -0.20 2.93
N THR A 120 -8.12 -0.45 3.51
CA THR A 120 -7.42 0.51 4.35
C THR A 120 -5.91 0.38 4.20
N LEU A 121 -5.19 1.44 4.59
CA LEU A 121 -3.73 1.38 4.69
C LEU A 121 -3.34 0.51 5.88
N VAL A 122 -2.27 -0.28 5.76
CA VAL A 122 -1.93 -1.29 6.79
C VAL A 122 -1.59 -0.66 8.15
N TYR A 123 -1.27 0.63 8.21
CA TYR A 123 -0.96 1.32 9.45
C TYR A 123 -1.64 2.69 9.58
N TYR A 124 -2.07 3.01 10.80
CA TYR A 124 -2.55 4.35 11.20
C TYR A 124 -1.52 5.47 10.88
N THR A 125 -0.22 5.14 10.82
CA THR A 125 0.85 6.09 10.47
C THR A 125 1.04 6.28 8.96
N THR A 126 0.47 5.42 8.10
CA THR A 126 0.50 5.64 6.64
C THR A 126 -0.34 6.85 6.25
N GLN A 127 -1.50 7.01 6.89
CA GLN A 127 -2.37 8.17 6.70
C GLN A 127 -1.66 9.46 7.15
N GLN A 128 -0.95 9.41 8.30
CA GLN A 128 -0.12 10.54 8.76
C GLN A 128 1.08 10.87 7.86
N TYR A 129 1.57 9.91 7.05
CA TYR A 129 2.62 10.19 6.06
C TYR A 129 2.05 10.94 4.86
N PHE A 130 0.91 10.50 4.33
CA PHE A 130 0.24 11.19 3.23
C PHE A 130 -0.32 12.56 3.63
N ASP A 131 -0.79 12.74 4.87
CA ASP A 131 -1.25 14.03 5.40
C ASP A 131 -0.13 15.10 5.53
N LYS A 132 1.15 14.70 5.44
CA LYS A 132 2.31 15.59 5.54
C LYS A 132 2.88 16.05 4.19
N SER A 133 2.41 15.48 3.07
CA SER A 133 2.85 15.84 1.70
C SER A 133 1.90 16.82 1.04
#